data_AF-A0A076PUS6-F1
#
_entry.id   AF-A0A076PUS6-F1
#
_cell.length_a   1.000
_cell.length_b   1.000
_cell.length_c   1.000
_cell.angle_alpha   90.00
_cell.angle_beta   90.00
_cell.angle_gamma   90.00
#
_symmetry.space_group_name_H-M   'P 1'
#
loop_
_entity.id
_entity.type
_entity.pdbx_description
1 polymer ?
#
loop_
_entity_poly.entity_id
_entity_poly.type
_entity_poly.pdbx_seq_one_letter_code
_entity_poly.pdbx_strand_id
1 'polypeptide(L)'
;MSTWASVDLGCMTVTEMQNHINQWYFKRKERTVEKSEDEDYPVRYLYKAPVEVIARRLALDGYDKDSLRTDFTKELARKAQLCRYMIAEDLDTDGANAALLPALENSTLEDWLARLKKIATENLKANIYGEKRTNYSDQLLNYMLSGADGFIFSDELGMGGFGFPCSTENMYAVALIEVMPNEKFFVLDATYMVDSGWTEDFDDLIEYHSDNTHFFKDFTDSLDSTKDLANLAPDNPALMRLLYANVITVMEAYLSDTLKKQVMKRSAVLRRFVQSHDAFKNSKREPISEIFNTYDKILKLANDAIDEISFHNVVTAKTLYENVLSVNFPKDVAWLIKATTNRHDIVHRNGRTLKNEVLNIVSADIDELVTKVVALVKEIDAQVKDGLLDNID
;
A
#
# COMPACT_ATOMS: atom_id res chain seq x y z
N MET A 1 7.93 16.53 -3.44
CA MET A 1 9.29 16.39 -2.88
C MET A 1 9.77 14.98 -3.21
N SER A 2 11.07 14.74 -3.23
CA SER A 2 11.57 13.37 -3.37
C SER A 2 11.31 12.58 -2.09
N THR A 3 10.65 11.44 -2.22
CA THR A 3 10.32 10.53 -1.12
C THR A 3 11.02 9.20 -1.35
N TRP A 4 11.47 8.56 -0.27
CA TRP A 4 12.27 7.33 -0.32
C TRP A 4 11.64 6.21 0.49
N ALA A 5 11.88 4.98 0.06
CA ALA A 5 11.63 3.75 0.80
C ALA A 5 12.86 2.84 0.65
N SER A 6 13.09 1.98 1.63
CA SER A 6 14.24 1.09 1.68
C SER A 6 13.82 -0.33 2.02
N VAL A 7 14.57 -1.29 1.50
CA VAL A 7 14.55 -2.68 1.98
C VAL A 7 15.75 -2.87 2.90
N ASP A 8 15.50 -3.27 4.14
CA ASP A 8 16.51 -3.36 5.18
C ASP A 8 16.57 -4.76 5.81
N LEU A 9 17.78 -5.16 6.20
CA LEU A 9 18.04 -6.25 7.14
C LEU A 9 18.73 -5.68 8.38
N GLY A 10 18.00 -5.58 9.48
CA GLY A 10 18.47 -4.89 10.68
C GLY A 10 18.84 -3.43 10.40
N CYS A 11 20.10 -3.06 10.60
CA CYS A 11 20.61 -1.70 10.35
C CYS A 11 21.18 -1.49 8.94
N MET A 12 21.15 -2.51 8.09
CA MET A 12 21.80 -2.51 6.78
C MET A 12 20.75 -2.43 5.67
N THR A 13 20.86 -1.42 4.82
CA THR A 13 19.99 -1.23 3.65
C THR A 13 20.48 -2.06 2.47
N VAL A 14 19.58 -2.86 1.90
CA VAL A 14 19.82 -3.67 0.69
C VAL A 14 19.69 -2.78 -0.54
N THR A 15 18.56 -2.07 -0.63
CA THR A 15 18.20 -1.23 -1.76
C THR A 15 17.27 -0.10 -1.33
N GLU A 16 17.31 1.00 -2.07
CA GLU A 16 16.49 2.18 -1.86
C GLU A 16 15.77 2.53 -3.16
N MET A 17 14.56 3.06 -3.02
CA MET A 17 13.70 3.44 -4.13
C MET A 17 13.15 4.84 -3.91
N GLN A 18 13.15 5.63 -4.98
CA GLN A 18 12.74 7.03 -4.96
C GLN A 18 11.42 7.21 -5.73
N ASN A 19 10.44 7.86 -5.11
CA ASN A 19 9.15 8.22 -5.73
C ASN A 19 8.36 7.05 -6.35
N HIS A 20 8.64 5.83 -5.95
CA HIS A 20 7.86 4.64 -6.30
C HIS A 20 8.16 3.54 -5.28
N ILE A 21 7.27 2.53 -5.22
CA ILE A 21 7.50 1.34 -4.41
C ILE A 21 7.60 0.09 -5.30
N ASN A 22 8.73 -0.60 -5.22
CA ASN A 22 8.90 -1.96 -5.69
C ASN A 22 8.81 -2.89 -4.47
N GLN A 23 7.89 -3.84 -4.48
CA GLN A 23 7.75 -4.80 -3.39
C GLN A 23 8.94 -5.75 -3.26
N TRP A 24 9.88 -5.75 -4.22
CA TRP A 24 11.03 -6.65 -4.24
C TRP A 24 10.59 -8.11 -4.07
N TYR A 25 11.19 -8.85 -3.15
CA TYR A 25 10.77 -10.22 -2.81
C TYR A 25 9.60 -10.30 -1.84
N PHE A 26 9.01 -9.20 -1.38
CA PHE A 26 7.86 -9.22 -0.49
C PHE A 26 6.55 -9.55 -1.23
N LYS A 27 5.62 -10.15 -0.50
CA LYS A 27 4.26 -10.44 -0.96
C LYS A 27 3.24 -9.58 -0.22
N ARG A 28 2.05 -9.40 -0.80
CA ARG A 28 0.96 -8.62 -0.18
C ARG A 28 0.57 -9.12 1.22
N LYS A 29 0.75 -10.42 1.48
CA LYS A 29 0.50 -11.07 2.79
C LYS A 29 1.47 -10.69 3.90
N GLU A 30 2.60 -10.11 3.54
CA GLU A 30 3.66 -9.72 4.47
C GLU A 30 3.50 -8.27 4.93
N ARG A 31 2.43 -7.59 4.49
CA ARG A 31 2.04 -6.27 5.00
C ARG A 31 1.71 -6.36 6.49
N THR A 32 2.22 -5.39 7.23
CA THR A 32 1.99 -5.19 8.66
C THR A 32 1.79 -3.70 8.90
N VAL A 33 0.87 -3.36 9.79
CA VAL A 33 0.69 -1.98 10.27
C VAL A 33 1.11 -1.93 11.73
N GLU A 34 2.07 -1.07 12.05
CA GLU A 34 2.60 -0.89 13.39
C GLU A 34 2.36 0.55 13.87
N LYS A 35 2.24 0.76 15.18
CA LYS A 35 2.21 2.11 15.75
C LYS A 35 3.62 2.69 15.77
N SER A 36 3.75 3.97 15.47
CA SER A 36 5.01 4.71 15.60
C SER A 36 5.07 5.50 16.89
N GLU A 37 6.29 5.77 17.35
CA GLU A 37 6.56 6.78 18.40
C GLU A 37 6.68 8.19 17.81
N ASP A 38 6.83 8.29 16.49
CA ASP A 38 6.85 9.57 15.77
C ASP A 38 5.44 10.17 15.73
N GLU A 39 5.26 11.36 16.33
CA GLU A 39 3.97 12.06 16.38
C GLU A 39 3.51 12.53 15.00
N ASP A 40 4.45 12.83 14.09
CA ASP A 40 4.15 13.25 12.71
C ASP A 40 3.70 12.05 11.86
N TYR A 41 4.20 10.84 12.19
CA TYR A 41 3.89 9.61 11.48
C TYR A 41 3.42 8.51 12.44
N PRO A 42 2.22 8.62 13.05
CA PRO A 42 1.77 7.75 14.13
C PRO A 42 1.55 6.29 13.72
N VAL A 43 1.53 6.01 12.41
CA VAL A 43 1.29 4.69 11.82
C VAL A 43 2.41 4.37 10.84
N ARG A 44 2.99 3.17 10.96
CA ARG A 44 3.98 2.64 10.02
C ARG A 44 3.37 1.56 9.13
N TYR A 45 3.62 1.66 7.83
CA TYR A 45 3.17 0.72 6.81
C TYR A 45 4.37 -0.10 6.34
N LEU A 46 4.48 -1.35 6.79
CA LEU A 46 5.66 -2.18 6.59
C LEU A 46 5.34 -3.45 5.80
N TYR A 47 6.25 -3.89 4.93
CA TYR A 47 6.30 -5.31 4.56
C TYR A 47 7.37 -6.00 5.40
N LYS A 48 7.03 -7.14 6.00
CA LYS A 48 7.90 -7.86 6.94
C LYS A 48 7.88 -9.35 6.65
N ALA A 49 9.01 -9.89 6.24
CA ALA A 49 9.14 -11.29 5.83
C ALA A 49 10.31 -11.96 6.55
N PRO A 50 10.16 -13.21 7.04
CA PRO A 50 11.26 -13.92 7.68
C PRO A 50 12.47 -14.08 6.75
N VAL A 51 13.67 -14.01 7.31
CA VAL A 51 14.92 -14.14 6.54
C VAL A 51 14.95 -15.44 5.74
N GLU A 52 14.53 -16.57 6.32
CA GLU A 52 14.51 -17.84 5.60
C GLU A 52 13.56 -17.85 4.39
N VAL A 53 12.49 -17.07 4.44
CA VAL A 53 11.52 -16.98 3.34
C VAL A 53 12.10 -16.18 2.18
N ILE A 54 12.71 -15.03 2.46
CA ILE A 54 13.37 -14.19 1.43
C ILE A 54 14.60 -14.91 0.87
N ALA A 55 15.42 -15.52 1.72
CA ALA A 55 16.59 -16.31 1.29
C ALA A 55 16.18 -17.44 0.32
N ARG A 56 15.06 -18.12 0.59
CA ARG A 56 14.52 -19.14 -0.32
C ARG A 56 14.08 -18.54 -1.66
N ARG A 57 13.46 -17.36 -1.67
CA ARG A 57 13.02 -16.70 -2.92
C ARG A 57 14.21 -16.24 -3.75
N LEU A 58 15.22 -15.64 -3.11
CA LEU A 58 16.50 -15.31 -3.72
C LEU A 58 17.16 -16.53 -4.37
N ALA A 59 17.24 -17.65 -3.63
CA ALA A 59 17.84 -18.89 -4.14
C ALA A 59 17.07 -19.47 -5.34
N LEU A 60 15.73 -19.38 -5.35
CA LEU A 60 14.91 -19.80 -6.49
C LEU A 60 15.18 -18.97 -7.76
N ASP A 61 15.59 -17.72 -7.60
CA ASP A 61 16.00 -16.82 -8.69
C ASP A 61 17.50 -16.92 -9.03
N GLY A 62 18.23 -17.83 -8.39
CA GLY A 62 19.66 -18.07 -8.65
C GLY A 62 20.61 -17.21 -7.82
N TYR A 63 20.14 -16.61 -6.73
CA TYR A 63 20.95 -15.87 -5.77
C TYR A 63 21.16 -16.70 -4.50
N ASP A 64 22.32 -17.33 -4.39
CA ASP A 64 22.75 -18.13 -3.26
C ASP A 64 24.23 -17.86 -2.91
N LYS A 65 24.75 -18.61 -1.94
CA LYS A 65 26.13 -18.44 -1.45
C LYS A 65 27.19 -18.75 -2.51
N ASP A 66 26.93 -19.72 -3.39
CA ASP A 66 27.88 -20.12 -4.43
C ASP A 66 27.87 -19.11 -5.60
N SER A 67 26.68 -18.60 -5.94
CA SER A 67 26.54 -17.51 -6.90
C SER A 67 27.20 -16.22 -6.36
N LEU A 68 27.03 -15.91 -5.07
CA LEU A 68 27.70 -14.77 -4.42
C LEU A 68 29.22 -14.89 -4.52
N ARG A 69 29.80 -16.07 -4.23
CA ARG A 69 31.25 -16.28 -4.35
C ARG A 69 31.75 -16.05 -5.77
N THR A 70 31.00 -16.55 -6.75
CA THR A 70 31.32 -16.39 -8.17
C THR A 70 31.27 -14.92 -8.58
N ASP A 71 30.21 -14.22 -8.18
CA ASP A 71 29.98 -12.80 -8.46
C ASP A 71 31.04 -11.92 -7.81
N PHE A 72 31.28 -12.11 -6.52
CA PHE A 72 32.31 -11.42 -5.74
C PHE A 72 33.68 -11.55 -6.40
N THR A 73 34.07 -12.75 -6.84
CA THR A 73 35.38 -12.97 -7.47
C THR A 73 35.53 -12.15 -8.75
N LYS A 74 34.46 -12.07 -9.56
CA LYS A 74 34.44 -11.26 -10.79
C LYS A 74 34.52 -9.76 -10.48
N GLU A 75 33.72 -9.28 -9.54
CA GLU A 75 33.68 -7.86 -9.17
C GLU A 75 34.95 -7.39 -8.46
N LEU A 76 35.54 -8.23 -7.61
CA LEU A 76 36.84 -7.95 -7.01
C LEU A 76 37.94 -7.84 -8.08
N ALA A 77 37.95 -8.75 -9.05
CA ALA A 77 38.90 -8.69 -10.16
C ALA A 77 38.69 -7.45 -11.04
N ARG A 78 37.44 -7.05 -11.29
CA ARG A 78 37.11 -5.80 -12.00
C ARG A 78 37.62 -4.58 -11.24
N LYS A 79 37.36 -4.49 -9.93
CA LYS A 79 37.83 -3.40 -9.07
C LYS A 79 39.36 -3.33 -9.02
N ALA A 80 40.05 -4.45 -8.87
CA ALA A 80 41.51 -4.50 -8.92
C ALA A 80 42.04 -4.02 -10.28
N GLN A 81 41.39 -4.40 -11.39
CA GLN A 81 41.76 -3.94 -12.73
C GLN A 81 41.56 -2.43 -12.90
N LEU A 82 40.50 -1.85 -12.32
CA LEU A 82 40.28 -0.39 -12.30
C LEU A 82 41.39 0.32 -11.52
N CYS A 83 41.77 -0.17 -10.34
CA CYS A 83 42.91 0.38 -9.61
C CYS A 83 44.20 0.34 -10.45
N ARG A 84 44.51 -0.80 -11.11
CA ARG A 84 45.68 -0.91 -12.00
C ARG A 84 45.65 0.11 -13.13
N TYR A 85 44.48 0.31 -13.75
CA TYR A 85 44.30 1.29 -14.81
C TYR A 85 44.58 2.71 -14.30
N MET A 86 44.02 3.10 -13.16
CA MET A 86 44.24 4.43 -12.57
C MET A 86 45.71 4.69 -12.22
N ILE A 87 46.41 3.68 -11.70
CA ILE A 87 47.85 3.77 -11.41
C ILE A 87 48.66 3.90 -12.70
N ALA A 88 48.33 3.11 -13.73
CA ALA A 88 49.07 3.09 -15.00
C ALA A 88 48.92 4.39 -15.81
N GLU A 89 47.75 5.03 -15.74
CA GLU A 89 47.44 6.28 -16.44
C GLU A 89 47.77 7.54 -15.63
N ASP A 90 48.48 7.42 -14.49
CA ASP A 90 48.86 8.54 -13.60
C ASP A 90 47.65 9.33 -13.06
N LEU A 91 46.51 8.64 -12.90
CA LEU A 91 45.26 9.20 -12.35
C LEU A 91 45.16 9.02 -10.82
N ASP A 92 46.03 8.21 -10.21
CA ASP A 92 46.12 7.96 -8.76
C ASP A 92 46.92 9.05 -8.02
N THR A 93 46.49 10.30 -8.16
CA THR A 93 47.26 11.48 -7.69
C THR A 93 47.57 11.53 -6.19
N ASP A 94 46.79 10.82 -5.35
CA ASP A 94 47.00 10.71 -3.90
C ASP A 94 47.64 9.37 -3.46
N GLY A 95 47.93 8.48 -4.42
CA GLY A 95 48.56 7.17 -4.20
C GLY A 95 47.66 6.15 -3.49
N ALA A 96 46.37 6.44 -3.34
CA ALA A 96 45.48 5.62 -2.55
C ALA A 96 45.06 4.33 -3.26
N ASN A 97 44.95 4.33 -4.59
CA ASN A 97 44.69 3.10 -5.36
C ASN A 97 45.91 2.16 -5.31
N ALA A 98 47.13 2.70 -5.39
CA ALA A 98 48.35 1.94 -5.22
C ALA A 98 48.44 1.29 -3.83
N ALA A 99 47.99 1.99 -2.78
CA ALA A 99 47.95 1.45 -1.43
C ALA A 99 46.87 0.37 -1.23
N LEU A 100 45.73 0.49 -1.93
CA LEU A 100 44.59 -0.43 -1.83
C LEU A 100 44.77 -1.71 -2.66
N LEU A 101 45.41 -1.62 -3.83
CA LEU A 101 45.52 -2.72 -4.80
C LEU A 101 46.03 -4.05 -4.19
N PRO A 102 47.10 -4.08 -3.37
CA PRO A 102 47.55 -5.32 -2.75
C PRO A 102 46.51 -5.94 -1.81
N ALA A 103 45.71 -5.11 -1.14
CA ALA A 103 44.65 -5.59 -0.26
C ALA A 103 43.50 -6.21 -1.07
N LEU A 104 43.14 -5.62 -2.22
CA LEU A 104 42.12 -6.21 -3.11
C LEU A 104 42.59 -7.57 -3.66
N GLU A 105 43.79 -7.65 -4.22
CA GLU A 105 44.31 -8.85 -4.90
C GLU A 105 44.49 -10.06 -3.98
N ASN A 106 44.77 -9.83 -2.70
CA ASN A 106 45.04 -10.89 -1.73
C ASN A 106 43.87 -11.22 -0.81
N SER A 107 42.72 -10.56 -0.99
CA SER A 107 41.54 -10.75 -0.13
C SER A 107 40.60 -11.84 -0.64
N THR A 108 39.91 -12.48 0.30
CA THR A 108 38.89 -13.52 0.03
C THR A 108 37.49 -13.00 0.36
N LEU A 109 36.44 -13.67 -0.13
CA LEU A 109 35.06 -13.32 0.24
C LEU A 109 34.89 -13.30 1.77
N GLU A 110 35.47 -14.26 2.47
CA GLU A 110 35.44 -14.37 3.93
C GLU A 110 36.06 -13.16 4.62
N ASP A 111 37.15 -12.60 4.07
CA ASP A 111 37.76 -11.38 4.60
C ASP A 111 36.78 -10.21 4.52
N TRP A 112 36.07 -10.06 3.40
CA TRP A 112 35.10 -8.97 3.21
C TRP A 112 33.83 -9.18 4.03
N LEU A 113 33.32 -10.41 4.12
CA LEU A 113 32.19 -10.73 4.99
C LEU A 113 32.51 -10.42 6.46
N ALA A 114 33.74 -10.64 6.91
CA ALA A 114 34.15 -10.26 8.26
C ALA A 114 34.08 -8.75 8.50
N ARG A 115 34.45 -7.92 7.51
CA ARG A 115 34.32 -6.45 7.59
C ARG A 115 32.86 -6.01 7.48
N LEU A 116 32.08 -6.62 6.59
CA LEU A 116 30.65 -6.35 6.47
C LEU A 116 29.91 -6.65 7.78
N LYS A 117 30.24 -7.79 8.41
CA LYS A 117 29.75 -8.14 9.75
C LYS A 117 30.12 -7.09 10.78
N LYS A 118 31.36 -6.59 10.77
CA LYS A 118 31.82 -5.53 11.66
C LYS A 118 31.01 -4.26 11.45
N ILE A 119 30.83 -3.83 10.20
CA ILE A 119 30.01 -2.66 9.83
C ILE A 119 28.60 -2.78 10.39
N ALA A 120 27.94 -3.93 10.17
CA ALA A 120 26.59 -4.17 10.67
C ALA A 120 26.53 -4.19 12.21
N THR A 121 27.47 -4.89 12.87
CA THR A 121 27.49 -5.05 14.33
C THR A 121 27.78 -3.75 15.07
N GLU A 122 28.69 -2.93 14.52
CA GLU A 122 29.10 -1.64 15.10
C GLU A 122 28.27 -0.46 14.53
N ASN A 123 27.33 -0.72 13.61
CA ASN A 123 26.51 0.27 12.89
C ASN A 123 27.36 1.40 12.28
N LEU A 124 28.47 1.03 11.63
CA LEU A 124 29.37 1.99 10.99
C LEU A 124 28.68 2.62 9.77
N LYS A 125 28.86 3.93 9.58
CA LYS A 125 28.28 4.66 8.44
C LYS A 125 29.32 4.87 7.35
N ALA A 126 28.90 4.74 6.10
CA ALA A 126 29.71 5.15 4.95
C ALA A 126 29.92 6.67 4.96
N ASN A 127 31.05 7.12 4.44
CA ASN A 127 31.37 8.54 4.36
C ASN A 127 30.43 9.22 3.34
N ILE A 128 29.97 10.41 3.70
CA ILE A 128 29.20 11.31 2.82
C ILE A 128 30.19 12.26 2.14
N TYR A 129 29.88 12.65 0.89
CA TYR A 129 30.69 13.58 0.11
C TYR A 129 31.08 14.82 0.92
N GLY A 130 32.39 15.04 1.08
CA GLY A 130 32.95 16.20 1.77
C GLY A 130 33.14 16.05 3.29
N GLU A 131 32.79 14.90 3.88
CA GLU A 131 33.10 14.60 5.28
C GLU A 131 34.54 14.10 5.47
N LYS A 132 35.09 14.33 6.67
CA LYS A 132 36.45 13.87 7.00
C LYS A 132 36.44 12.35 7.20
N ARG A 133 37.10 11.64 6.29
CA ARG A 133 37.24 10.17 6.35
C ARG A 133 37.82 9.72 7.68
N THR A 134 37.14 8.77 8.32
CA THR A 134 37.72 8.03 9.44
C THR A 134 38.73 7.02 8.90
N ASN A 135 39.98 7.11 9.36
CA ASN A 135 41.06 6.26 8.86
C ASN A 135 41.31 5.11 9.85
N TYR A 136 40.80 3.93 9.52
CA TYR A 136 41.08 2.69 10.22
C TYR A 136 42.43 2.12 9.79
N SER A 137 43.04 1.26 10.60
CA SER A 137 44.24 0.52 10.20
C SER A 137 43.97 -0.51 9.09
N ASP A 138 42.70 -0.88 8.89
CA ASP A 138 42.25 -1.85 7.90
C ASP A 138 41.87 -1.12 6.60
N GLN A 139 42.67 -1.31 5.55
CA GLN A 139 42.48 -0.67 4.25
C GLN A 139 41.19 -1.13 3.53
N LEU A 140 40.80 -2.39 3.68
CA LEU A 140 39.55 -2.89 3.08
C LEU A 140 38.35 -2.27 3.77
N LEU A 141 38.38 -2.13 5.10
CA LEU A 141 37.33 -1.44 5.83
C LEU A 141 37.22 0.03 5.43
N ASN A 142 38.36 0.72 5.30
CA ASN A 142 38.38 2.11 4.80
C ASN A 142 37.74 2.22 3.42
N TYR A 143 38.02 1.28 2.53
CA TYR A 143 37.42 1.24 1.20
C TYR A 143 35.92 0.92 1.25
N MET A 144 35.48 -0.05 2.06
CA MET A 144 34.06 -0.35 2.20
C MET A 144 33.26 0.85 2.71
N LEU A 145 33.85 1.64 3.61
CA LEU A 145 33.23 2.83 4.19
C LEU A 145 33.44 4.10 3.35
N SER A 146 34.17 4.06 2.25
CA SER A 146 34.45 5.28 1.48
C SER A 146 33.25 5.82 0.70
N GLY A 147 32.18 5.03 0.55
CA GLY A 147 30.91 5.49 -0.05
C GLY A 147 31.10 6.12 -1.43
N ALA A 148 30.39 7.23 -1.67
CA ALA A 148 30.43 8.05 -2.91
C ALA A 148 31.79 8.67 -3.23
N ASP A 149 32.67 8.77 -2.24
CA ASP A 149 33.99 9.39 -2.36
C ASP A 149 35.09 8.36 -2.67
N GLY A 150 34.72 7.10 -2.92
CA GLY A 150 35.61 5.97 -2.80
C GLY A 150 36.62 5.79 -3.92
N PHE A 151 37.82 6.35 -3.75
CA PHE A 151 39.17 5.98 -4.26
C PHE A 151 39.34 5.68 -5.76
N ILE A 152 38.46 4.87 -6.35
CA ILE A 152 38.29 4.66 -7.78
C ILE A 152 37.22 5.64 -8.26
N PHE A 153 37.54 6.55 -9.19
CA PHE A 153 36.52 7.40 -9.84
C PHE A 153 35.54 6.51 -10.62
N SER A 154 34.51 6.03 -9.95
CA SER A 154 33.38 5.30 -10.54
C SER A 154 32.10 5.87 -9.97
N ASP A 155 31.12 6.16 -10.83
CA ASP A 155 29.77 6.60 -10.45
C ASP A 155 28.96 5.51 -9.69
N GLU A 156 29.61 4.41 -9.32
CA GLU A 156 29.02 3.27 -8.62
C GLU A 156 29.23 3.42 -7.10
N LEU A 157 28.20 3.90 -6.40
CA LEU A 157 28.16 4.11 -4.94
C LEU A 157 28.38 2.84 -4.08
N GLY A 158 28.52 1.68 -4.71
CA GLY A 158 28.48 0.37 -4.06
C GLY A 158 27.06 -0.01 -3.62
N MET A 159 26.89 -1.23 -3.10
CA MET A 159 25.59 -1.75 -2.69
C MET A 159 25.29 -1.37 -1.24
N GLY A 160 24.08 -0.91 -0.96
CA GLY A 160 23.68 -0.41 0.36
C GLY A 160 24.52 0.77 0.87
N GLY A 161 25.16 1.51 -0.04
CA GLY A 161 26.08 2.60 0.28
C GLY A 161 27.49 2.17 0.69
N PHE A 162 27.82 0.88 0.60
CA PHE A 162 29.13 0.33 0.95
C PHE A 162 29.85 -0.25 -0.26
N GLY A 163 31.18 -0.15 -0.27
CA GLY A 163 32.05 -0.62 -1.36
C GLY A 163 32.17 -2.15 -1.51
N PHE A 164 31.22 -2.94 -1.01
CA PHE A 164 31.27 -4.41 -1.08
C PHE A 164 31.25 -4.89 -2.55
N PRO A 165 32.17 -5.78 -2.99
CA PRO A 165 32.23 -6.28 -4.35
C PRO A 165 31.08 -7.25 -4.67
N CYS A 166 30.01 -6.74 -5.25
CA CYS A 166 28.97 -7.54 -5.88
C CYS A 166 28.26 -6.74 -6.97
N SER A 167 27.63 -7.43 -7.91
CA SER A 167 27.05 -6.83 -9.11
C SER A 167 25.59 -6.40 -8.94
N THR A 168 24.87 -6.92 -7.93
CA THR A 168 23.45 -6.62 -7.70
C THR A 168 23.11 -6.50 -6.21
N GLU A 169 22.00 -5.80 -5.93
CA GLU A 169 21.39 -5.73 -4.59
C GLU A 169 21.02 -7.10 -4.03
N ASN A 170 20.64 -8.05 -4.90
CA ASN A 170 20.27 -9.41 -4.49
C ASN A 170 21.49 -10.21 -4.01
N MET A 171 22.64 -10.06 -4.68
CA MET A 171 23.90 -10.65 -4.20
C MET A 171 24.32 -10.02 -2.87
N TYR A 172 24.12 -8.71 -2.72
CA TYR A 172 24.39 -8.02 -1.46
C TYR A 172 23.48 -8.51 -0.33
N ALA A 173 22.19 -8.74 -0.60
CA ALA A 173 21.26 -9.33 0.36
C ALA A 173 21.72 -10.71 0.85
N VAL A 174 22.22 -11.57 -0.04
CA VAL A 174 22.82 -12.87 0.34
C VAL A 174 24.02 -12.68 1.27
N ALA A 175 24.89 -11.71 0.98
CA ALA A 175 26.04 -11.40 1.85
C ALA A 175 25.59 -10.94 3.25
N LEU A 176 24.54 -10.10 3.33
CA LEU A 176 23.97 -9.65 4.60
C LEU A 176 23.37 -10.81 5.42
N ILE A 177 22.68 -11.75 4.77
CA ILE A 177 22.15 -12.95 5.43
C ILE A 177 23.27 -13.76 6.10
N GLU A 178 24.42 -13.92 5.43
CA GLU A 178 25.57 -14.65 5.98
C GLU A 178 26.19 -13.95 7.20
N VAL A 179 26.20 -12.62 7.22
CA VAL A 179 26.86 -11.84 8.29
C VAL A 179 25.94 -11.47 9.45
N MET A 180 24.62 -11.53 9.24
CA MET A 180 23.59 -11.16 10.22
C MET A 180 22.66 -12.34 10.57
N PRO A 181 23.18 -13.49 11.05
CA PRO A 181 22.37 -14.70 11.27
C PRO A 181 21.34 -14.59 12.41
N ASN A 182 21.41 -13.54 13.22
CA ASN A 182 20.47 -13.29 14.33
C ASN A 182 19.28 -12.43 13.89
N GLU A 183 19.35 -11.79 12.73
CA GLU A 183 18.23 -11.01 12.20
C GLU A 183 17.12 -11.94 11.74
N LYS A 184 15.89 -11.58 12.09
CA LYS A 184 14.73 -12.44 11.86
C LYS A 184 13.93 -12.05 10.63
N PHE A 185 13.96 -10.78 10.25
CA PHE A 185 13.09 -10.25 9.22
C PHE A 185 13.84 -9.30 8.30
N PHE A 186 13.55 -9.38 7.01
CA PHE A 186 13.68 -8.24 6.12
C PHE A 186 12.47 -7.33 6.31
N VAL A 187 12.69 -6.02 6.23
CA VAL A 187 11.65 -5.00 6.35
C VAL A 187 11.72 -4.06 5.16
N LEU A 188 10.58 -3.81 4.52
CA LEU A 188 10.41 -2.69 3.59
C LEU A 188 9.47 -1.68 4.25
N ASP A 189 9.99 -0.47 4.51
CA ASP A 189 9.20 0.61 5.08
C ASP A 189 8.56 1.45 3.97
N ALA A 190 7.24 1.35 3.83
CA ALA A 190 6.44 2.07 2.87
C ALA A 190 5.82 3.36 3.45
N THR A 191 6.08 3.70 4.72
CA THR A 191 5.35 4.74 5.46
C THR A 191 5.39 6.09 4.76
N TYR A 192 6.58 6.56 4.38
CA TYR A 192 6.72 7.85 3.69
C TYR A 192 6.12 7.82 2.28
N MET A 193 6.16 6.67 1.60
CA MET A 193 5.56 6.50 0.28
C MET A 193 4.04 6.58 0.34
N VAL A 194 3.43 6.01 1.38
CA VAL A 194 1.98 6.11 1.64
C VAL A 194 1.62 7.56 1.93
N ASP A 195 2.32 8.21 2.86
CA ASP A 195 2.06 9.60 3.26
C ASP A 195 2.18 10.58 2.08
N SER A 196 3.19 10.39 1.23
CA SER A 196 3.40 11.20 0.03
C SER A 196 2.45 10.86 -1.14
N GLY A 197 1.57 9.86 -0.99
CA GLY A 197 0.63 9.42 -2.01
C GLY A 197 1.25 8.67 -3.19
N TRP A 198 2.48 8.17 -3.05
CA TRP A 198 3.14 7.34 -4.08
C TRP A 198 2.63 5.91 -4.11
N THR A 199 2.08 5.43 -3.00
CA THR A 199 1.44 4.11 -2.91
C THR A 199 0.22 4.16 -2.00
N GLU A 200 -0.69 3.20 -2.17
CA GLU A 200 -1.86 3.11 -1.31
C GLU A 200 -1.46 2.66 0.10
N ASP A 201 -2.16 3.19 1.09
CA ASP A 201 -2.16 2.69 2.46
C ASP A 201 -2.58 1.21 2.56
N PHE A 202 -2.48 0.68 3.78
CA PHE A 202 -2.96 -0.67 4.09
C PHE A 202 -4.35 -0.62 4.73
N ASP A 203 -5.21 0.30 4.29
CA ASP A 203 -6.58 0.45 4.83
C ASP A 203 -7.36 -0.85 4.80
N ASP A 204 -7.17 -1.67 3.75
CA ASP A 204 -7.82 -2.98 3.64
C ASP A 204 -7.44 -3.90 4.80
N LEU A 205 -6.16 -3.89 5.20
CA LEU A 205 -5.66 -4.66 6.33
C LEU A 205 -6.15 -4.08 7.68
N ILE A 206 -6.13 -2.75 7.81
CA ILE A 206 -6.59 -2.05 9.02
C ILE A 206 -8.08 -2.34 9.25
N GLU A 207 -8.91 -2.20 8.21
CA GLU A 207 -10.34 -2.47 8.26
C GLU A 207 -10.65 -3.94 8.53
N TYR A 208 -9.91 -4.85 7.90
CA TYR A 208 -10.11 -6.28 8.10
C TYR A 208 -9.94 -6.67 9.57
N HIS A 209 -8.96 -6.08 10.26
CA HIS A 209 -8.71 -6.30 11.69
C HIS A 209 -9.55 -5.43 12.62
N SER A 210 -10.31 -4.48 12.08
CA SER A 210 -11.25 -3.64 12.84
C SER A 210 -12.61 -4.32 13.00
N ASP A 211 -13.43 -3.84 13.94
CA ASP A 211 -14.77 -4.38 14.16
C ASP A 211 -15.69 -4.15 12.94
N ASN A 212 -15.57 -2.98 12.29
CA ASN A 212 -16.33 -2.59 11.10
C ASN A 212 -15.43 -1.77 10.17
N THR A 213 -15.88 -1.54 8.92
CA THR A 213 -15.16 -0.65 7.99
C THR A 213 -15.28 0.82 8.41
N HIS A 214 -14.41 1.70 7.90
CA HIS A 214 -14.50 3.14 8.23
C HIS A 214 -15.82 3.76 7.74
N PHE A 215 -16.30 3.38 6.54
CA PHE A 215 -17.58 3.88 6.04
C PHE A 215 -18.74 3.49 6.95
N PHE A 216 -18.71 2.32 7.59
CA PHE A 216 -19.72 1.93 8.56
C PHE A 216 -19.71 2.86 9.79
N LYS A 217 -18.52 3.24 10.25
CA LYS A 217 -18.36 4.19 11.35
C LYS A 217 -18.89 5.58 10.98
N ASP A 218 -18.53 6.11 9.83
CA ASP A 218 -19.01 7.42 9.35
C ASP A 218 -20.55 7.43 9.20
N PHE A 219 -21.10 6.30 8.72
CA PHE A 219 -22.53 6.05 8.65
C PHE A 219 -23.19 6.07 10.05
N THR A 220 -22.63 5.37 11.04
CA THR A 220 -23.20 5.36 12.40
C THR A 220 -23.13 6.73 13.06
N ASP A 221 -22.00 7.44 12.94
CA ASP A 221 -21.80 8.76 13.54
C ASP A 221 -22.80 9.79 12.95
N SER A 222 -23.07 9.69 11.65
CA SER A 222 -24.07 10.51 10.95
C SER A 222 -25.51 10.22 11.41
N LEU A 223 -25.84 8.96 11.70
CA LEU A 223 -27.17 8.58 12.20
C LEU A 223 -27.37 8.93 13.67
N ASP A 224 -26.32 8.88 14.50
CA ASP A 224 -26.38 9.36 15.88
C ASP A 224 -26.63 10.87 15.91
N SER A 225 -25.93 11.64 15.07
CA SER A 225 -26.21 13.07 14.88
C SER A 225 -27.66 13.34 14.43
N THR A 226 -28.21 12.47 13.57
CA THR A 226 -29.61 12.56 13.11
C THR A 226 -30.60 12.34 14.26
N LYS A 227 -30.33 11.38 15.15
CA LYS A 227 -31.13 11.14 16.35
C LYS A 227 -31.07 12.30 17.33
N ASP A 228 -29.87 12.85 17.56
CA ASP A 228 -29.68 14.00 18.44
C ASP A 228 -30.51 15.19 17.96
N LEU A 229 -30.50 15.48 16.65
CA LEU A 229 -31.34 16.52 16.06
C LEU A 229 -32.84 16.23 16.21
N ALA A 230 -33.27 14.98 16.09
CA ALA A 230 -34.67 14.62 16.29
C ALA A 230 -35.13 14.93 17.73
N ASN A 231 -34.26 14.65 18.70
CA ASN A 231 -34.53 14.89 20.12
C ASN A 231 -34.59 16.37 20.51
N LEU A 232 -33.96 17.27 19.75
CA LEU A 232 -34.00 18.72 20.01
C LEU A 232 -35.37 19.34 19.73
N ALA A 233 -36.12 18.81 18.76
CA ALA A 233 -37.43 19.33 18.38
C ALA A 233 -38.36 18.20 17.87
N PRO A 234 -38.75 17.24 18.74
CA PRO A 234 -39.48 16.03 18.34
C PRO A 234 -40.86 16.32 17.75
N ASP A 235 -41.46 17.45 18.12
CA ASP A 235 -42.80 17.86 17.66
C ASP A 235 -42.77 18.69 16.37
N ASN A 236 -41.61 18.91 15.75
CA ASN A 236 -41.49 19.69 14.51
C ASN A 236 -41.64 18.77 13.27
N PRO A 237 -42.80 18.77 12.57
CA PRO A 237 -43.05 17.81 11.49
C PRO A 237 -42.24 18.09 10.22
N ALA A 238 -41.74 19.33 10.04
CA ALA A 238 -40.83 19.64 8.94
C ALA A 238 -39.45 19.05 9.21
N LEU A 239 -38.94 19.20 10.43
CA LEU A 239 -37.69 18.58 10.84
C LEU A 239 -37.76 17.05 10.76
N MET A 240 -38.81 16.41 11.29
CA MET A 240 -38.96 14.95 11.24
C MET A 240 -38.92 14.41 9.81
N ARG A 241 -39.61 15.05 8.87
CA ARG A 241 -39.56 14.67 7.45
C ARG A 241 -38.13 14.80 6.89
N LEU A 242 -37.44 15.91 7.17
CA LEU A 242 -36.07 16.10 6.70
C LEU A 242 -35.10 15.06 7.29
N LEU A 243 -35.20 14.77 8.59
CA LEU A 243 -34.37 13.75 9.25
C LEU A 243 -34.68 12.34 8.72
N TYR A 244 -35.94 12.02 8.43
CA TYR A 244 -36.32 10.75 7.80
C TYR A 244 -35.65 10.58 6.44
N ALA A 245 -35.68 11.63 5.62
CA ALA A 245 -34.99 11.64 4.34
C ALA A 245 -33.47 11.53 4.53
N ASN A 246 -32.89 12.16 5.56
CA ASN A 246 -31.47 12.08 5.87
C ASN A 246 -31.01 10.66 6.20
N VAL A 247 -31.80 9.87 6.95
CA VAL A 247 -31.45 8.46 7.25
C VAL A 247 -31.21 7.65 5.97
N ILE A 248 -32.07 7.85 4.96
CA ILE A 248 -31.92 7.18 3.66
C ILE A 248 -30.72 7.74 2.88
N THR A 249 -30.47 9.05 2.93
CA THR A 249 -29.30 9.67 2.29
C THR A 249 -27.98 9.16 2.88
N VAL A 250 -27.91 9.00 4.21
CA VAL A 250 -26.72 8.46 4.89
C VAL A 250 -26.47 6.99 4.50
N MET A 251 -27.53 6.18 4.38
CA MET A 251 -27.43 4.82 3.83
C MET A 251 -26.97 4.82 2.36
N GLU A 252 -27.51 5.73 1.54
CA GLU A 252 -27.16 5.88 0.13
C GLU A 252 -25.66 6.21 -0.04
N ALA A 253 -25.14 7.14 0.77
CA ALA A 253 -23.72 7.47 0.82
C ALA A 253 -22.87 6.25 1.17
N TYR A 254 -23.20 5.54 2.26
CA TYR A 254 -22.49 4.31 2.64
C TYR A 254 -22.44 3.30 1.48
N LEU A 255 -23.58 3.04 0.83
CA LEU A 255 -23.66 2.06 -0.26
C LEU A 255 -22.85 2.49 -1.49
N SER A 256 -22.88 3.79 -1.81
CA SER A 256 -22.12 4.35 -2.93
C SER A 256 -20.62 4.28 -2.68
N ASP A 257 -20.17 4.82 -1.54
CA ASP A 257 -18.76 4.94 -1.20
C ASP A 257 -18.11 3.58 -1.02
N THR A 258 -18.82 2.64 -0.39
CA THR A 258 -18.37 1.26 -0.23
C THR A 258 -18.18 0.58 -1.60
N LEU A 259 -19.16 0.65 -2.50
CA LEU A 259 -19.02 0.06 -3.83
C LEU A 259 -17.85 0.71 -4.58
N LYS A 260 -17.75 2.04 -4.54
CA LYS A 260 -16.72 2.81 -5.21
C LYS A 260 -15.33 2.40 -4.76
N LYS A 261 -15.08 2.35 -3.45
CA LYS A 261 -13.81 1.87 -2.88
C LYS A 261 -13.48 0.45 -3.37
N GLN A 262 -14.44 -0.48 -3.29
CA GLN A 262 -14.21 -1.87 -3.69
C GLN A 262 -13.90 -2.00 -5.19
N VAL A 263 -14.60 -1.27 -6.06
CA VAL A 263 -14.35 -1.29 -7.51
C VAL A 263 -13.01 -0.63 -7.85
N MET A 264 -12.64 0.46 -7.19
CA MET A 264 -11.38 1.17 -7.48
C MET A 264 -10.14 0.43 -6.96
N LYS A 265 -10.18 -0.14 -5.76
CA LYS A 265 -9.02 -0.77 -5.12
C LYS A 265 -8.84 -2.27 -5.45
N ARG A 266 -9.85 -2.94 -6.03
CA ARG A 266 -9.79 -4.40 -6.30
C ARG A 266 -10.05 -4.70 -7.77
N SER A 267 -8.99 -5.08 -8.50
CA SER A 267 -9.04 -5.40 -9.94
C SER A 267 -10.07 -6.49 -10.31
N ALA A 268 -10.23 -7.51 -9.46
CA ALA A 268 -11.26 -8.54 -9.66
C ALA A 268 -12.68 -7.98 -9.55
N VAL A 269 -12.92 -7.04 -8.63
CA VAL A 269 -14.22 -6.38 -8.44
C VAL A 269 -14.50 -5.40 -9.59
N LEU A 270 -13.50 -4.62 -10.00
CA LEU A 270 -13.55 -3.78 -11.20
C LEU A 270 -14.00 -4.58 -12.42
N ARG A 271 -13.37 -5.74 -12.64
CA ARG A 271 -13.71 -6.62 -13.76
C ARG A 271 -15.16 -7.07 -13.69
N ARG A 272 -15.66 -7.49 -12.52
CA ARG A 272 -17.06 -7.89 -12.34
C ARG A 272 -18.00 -6.73 -12.67
N PHE A 273 -17.73 -5.54 -12.14
CA PHE A 273 -18.50 -4.33 -12.39
C PHE A 273 -18.62 -4.02 -13.89
N VAL A 274 -17.47 -3.95 -14.59
CA VAL A 274 -17.40 -3.68 -16.04
C VAL A 274 -18.12 -4.77 -16.85
N GLN A 275 -18.07 -6.03 -16.42
CA GLN A 275 -18.73 -7.12 -17.13
C GLN A 275 -20.25 -7.19 -16.88
N SER A 276 -20.72 -6.70 -15.72
CA SER A 276 -22.13 -6.80 -15.34
C SER A 276 -22.95 -5.55 -15.61
N HIS A 277 -22.37 -4.35 -15.51
CA HIS A 277 -23.11 -3.10 -15.59
C HIS A 277 -23.40 -2.70 -17.04
N ASP A 278 -24.67 -2.34 -17.32
CA ASP A 278 -25.17 -1.98 -18.65
C ASP A 278 -24.41 -0.86 -19.37
N ALA A 279 -23.83 0.11 -18.66
CA ALA A 279 -23.01 1.17 -19.24
C ALA A 279 -21.81 0.63 -20.05
N PHE A 280 -21.29 -0.54 -19.64
CA PHE A 280 -20.16 -1.21 -20.29
C PHE A 280 -20.61 -2.40 -21.10
N LYS A 281 -21.47 -3.24 -20.52
CA LYS A 281 -21.94 -4.48 -21.15
C LYS A 281 -22.61 -4.23 -22.50
N ASN A 282 -23.34 -3.11 -22.63
CA ASN A 282 -24.05 -2.74 -23.85
C ASN A 282 -23.33 -1.63 -24.64
N SER A 283 -22.09 -1.31 -24.28
CA SER A 283 -21.27 -0.32 -24.97
C SER A 283 -20.92 -0.76 -26.40
N LYS A 284 -20.51 0.20 -27.22
CA LYS A 284 -20.06 -0.06 -28.58
C LYS A 284 -18.81 -0.94 -28.55
N ARG A 285 -18.79 -2.00 -29.37
CA ARG A 285 -17.60 -2.84 -29.55
C ARG A 285 -16.49 -2.04 -30.23
N GLU A 286 -15.34 -1.98 -29.59
CA GLU A 286 -14.14 -1.34 -30.12
C GLU A 286 -13.25 -2.34 -30.88
N PRO A 287 -12.47 -1.87 -31.88
CA PRO A 287 -11.42 -2.67 -32.48
C PRO A 287 -10.40 -3.12 -31.43
N ILE A 288 -9.83 -4.31 -31.59
CA ILE A 288 -8.79 -4.83 -30.66
C ILE A 288 -7.58 -3.89 -30.59
N SER A 289 -7.28 -3.15 -31.66
CA SER A 289 -6.21 -2.15 -31.67
C SER A 289 -6.39 -1.01 -30.66
N GLU A 290 -7.62 -0.75 -30.22
CA GLU A 290 -7.94 0.32 -29.26
C GLU A 290 -8.03 -0.17 -27.80
N ILE A 291 -7.87 -1.49 -27.56
CA ILE A 291 -8.17 -2.07 -26.25
C ILE A 291 -7.34 -1.47 -25.11
N PHE A 292 -6.06 -1.15 -25.36
CA PHE A 292 -5.19 -0.53 -24.36
C PHE A 292 -5.62 0.90 -24.05
N ASN A 293 -6.05 1.68 -25.06
CA ASN A 293 -6.55 3.05 -24.86
C ASN A 293 -7.79 3.07 -23.95
N THR A 294 -8.63 2.04 -24.04
CA THR A 294 -9.82 1.89 -23.19
C THR A 294 -9.48 1.33 -21.82
N TYR A 295 -8.55 0.38 -21.75
CA TYR A 295 -8.04 -0.14 -20.48
C TYR A 295 -7.41 0.97 -19.64
N ASP A 296 -6.61 1.86 -20.24
CA ASP A 296 -5.98 2.98 -19.54
C ASP A 296 -6.99 3.97 -18.92
N LYS A 297 -8.22 4.00 -19.45
CA LYS A 297 -9.32 4.86 -18.98
C LYS A 297 -10.34 4.12 -18.12
N ILE A 298 -10.21 2.80 -17.95
CA ILE A 298 -11.31 1.97 -17.43
C ILE A 298 -11.70 2.34 -15.99
N LEU A 299 -10.73 2.70 -15.15
CA LEU A 299 -10.98 3.14 -13.78
C LEU A 299 -11.80 4.42 -13.76
N LYS A 300 -11.44 5.40 -14.60
CA LYS A 300 -12.20 6.66 -14.73
C LYS A 300 -13.62 6.38 -15.22
N LEU A 301 -13.78 5.58 -16.27
CA LEU A 301 -15.10 5.26 -16.78
C LEU A 301 -15.96 4.53 -15.73
N ALA A 302 -15.36 3.59 -14.99
CA ALA A 302 -16.04 2.88 -13.91
C ALA A 302 -16.46 3.84 -12.78
N ASN A 303 -15.57 4.76 -12.39
CA ASN A 303 -15.85 5.80 -11.42
C ASN A 303 -17.04 6.68 -11.84
N ASP A 304 -16.99 7.21 -13.08
CA ASP A 304 -18.05 8.07 -13.63
C ASP A 304 -19.39 7.32 -13.69
N ALA A 305 -19.38 6.04 -14.08
CA ALA A 305 -20.58 5.22 -14.12
C ALA A 305 -21.16 4.96 -12.72
N ILE A 306 -20.33 4.78 -11.68
CA ILE A 306 -20.80 4.63 -10.29
C ILE A 306 -21.48 5.90 -9.81
N ASP A 307 -20.92 7.08 -10.13
CA ASP A 307 -21.46 8.38 -9.71
C ASP A 307 -22.85 8.70 -10.29
N GLU A 308 -23.24 8.03 -11.37
CA GLU A 308 -24.58 8.14 -11.96
C GLU A 308 -25.62 7.19 -11.32
N ILE A 309 -25.20 6.27 -10.45
CA ILE A 309 -26.10 5.26 -9.85
C ILE A 309 -26.91 5.87 -8.72
N SER A 310 -28.23 5.70 -8.79
CA SER A 310 -29.16 6.03 -7.70
C SER A 310 -29.23 4.90 -6.67
N PHE A 311 -28.41 4.94 -5.63
CA PHE A 311 -28.34 3.88 -4.62
C PHE A 311 -29.56 3.82 -3.68
N HIS A 312 -30.38 4.88 -3.61
CA HIS A 312 -31.70 4.79 -2.97
C HIS A 312 -32.70 3.90 -3.74
N ASN A 313 -32.42 3.50 -5.00
CA ASN A 313 -33.17 2.44 -5.67
C ASN A 313 -32.72 1.08 -5.13
N VAL A 314 -33.50 0.54 -4.20
CA VAL A 314 -33.23 -0.71 -3.47
C VAL A 314 -32.98 -1.89 -4.40
N VAL A 315 -33.75 -2.03 -5.48
CA VAL A 315 -33.61 -3.16 -6.42
C VAL A 315 -32.28 -3.05 -7.16
N THR A 316 -31.93 -1.86 -7.63
CA THR A 316 -30.65 -1.59 -8.28
C THR A 316 -29.48 -1.84 -7.32
N ALA A 317 -29.51 -1.24 -6.13
CA ALA A 317 -28.44 -1.39 -5.14
C ALA A 317 -28.23 -2.86 -4.74
N LYS A 318 -29.31 -3.59 -4.46
CA LYS A 318 -29.27 -5.03 -4.15
C LYS A 318 -28.64 -5.84 -5.27
N THR A 319 -29.14 -5.67 -6.50
CA THR A 319 -28.65 -6.40 -7.68
C THR A 319 -27.17 -6.11 -7.93
N LEU A 320 -26.74 -4.86 -7.72
CA LEU A 320 -25.36 -4.43 -7.91
C LEU A 320 -24.43 -5.06 -6.88
N TYR A 321 -24.80 -5.04 -5.60
CA TYR A 321 -24.03 -5.65 -4.52
C TYR A 321 -23.91 -7.17 -4.69
N GLU A 322 -24.98 -7.84 -5.09
CA GLU A 322 -24.97 -9.29 -5.36
C GLU A 322 -24.06 -9.63 -6.55
N ASN A 323 -24.19 -8.92 -7.66
CA ASN A 323 -23.44 -9.24 -8.88
C ASN A 323 -21.96 -8.82 -8.82
N VAL A 324 -21.65 -7.70 -8.16
CA VAL A 324 -20.31 -7.11 -8.17
C VAL A 324 -19.51 -7.53 -6.94
N LEU A 325 -20.12 -7.42 -5.75
CA LEU A 325 -19.44 -7.68 -4.48
C LEU A 325 -19.73 -9.08 -3.91
N SER A 326 -20.67 -9.83 -4.49
CA SER A 326 -21.18 -11.09 -3.91
C SER A 326 -21.76 -10.92 -2.50
N VAL A 327 -22.28 -9.72 -2.21
CA VAL A 327 -22.90 -9.38 -0.93
C VAL A 327 -24.41 -9.49 -1.06
N ASN A 328 -25.05 -10.20 -0.14
CA ASN A 328 -26.49 -10.42 -0.16
C ASN A 328 -27.20 -9.43 0.76
N PHE A 329 -28.27 -8.82 0.26
CA PHE A 329 -29.22 -8.09 1.09
C PHE A 329 -30.18 -9.08 1.80
N PRO A 330 -30.79 -8.70 2.92
CA PRO A 330 -31.86 -9.45 3.55
C PRO A 330 -32.98 -9.81 2.57
N LYS A 331 -33.68 -10.92 2.83
CA LYS A 331 -34.80 -11.35 1.98
C LYS A 331 -35.95 -10.36 1.99
N ASP A 332 -36.27 -9.79 3.16
CA ASP A 332 -37.30 -8.77 3.29
C ASP A 332 -36.71 -7.36 3.20
N VAL A 333 -36.98 -6.71 2.06
CA VAL A 333 -36.64 -5.31 1.79
C VAL A 333 -37.88 -4.44 1.54
N ALA A 334 -39.08 -4.96 1.81
CA ALA A 334 -40.32 -4.23 1.51
C ALA A 334 -40.42 -2.94 2.34
N TRP A 335 -39.98 -2.99 3.59
CA TRP A 335 -39.89 -1.81 4.46
C TRP A 335 -38.96 -0.73 3.89
N LEU A 336 -37.84 -1.13 3.27
CA LEU A 336 -36.86 -0.21 2.72
C LEU A 336 -37.39 0.44 1.45
N ILE A 337 -38.07 -0.31 0.58
CA ILE A 337 -38.75 0.22 -0.61
C ILE A 337 -39.81 1.27 -0.21
N LYS A 338 -40.57 0.99 0.86
CA LYS A 338 -41.52 1.96 1.42
C LYS A 338 -40.79 3.21 1.92
N ALA A 339 -39.68 3.04 2.65
CA ALA A 339 -38.91 4.15 3.20
C ALA A 339 -38.28 5.03 2.11
N THR A 340 -37.73 4.45 1.04
CA THR A 340 -37.17 5.20 -0.08
C THR A 340 -38.25 5.91 -0.90
N THR A 341 -39.46 5.32 -0.99
CA THR A 341 -40.65 5.99 -1.57
C THR A 341 -41.05 7.21 -0.73
N ASN A 342 -41.13 7.06 0.59
CA ASN A 342 -41.41 8.19 1.49
C ASN A 342 -40.34 9.28 1.37
N ARG A 343 -39.05 8.92 1.29
CA ARG A 343 -37.96 9.88 1.05
C ARG A 343 -38.15 10.62 -0.27
N HIS A 344 -38.53 9.92 -1.34
CA HIS A 344 -38.81 10.56 -2.62
C HIS A 344 -39.96 11.58 -2.52
N ASP A 345 -41.06 11.24 -1.83
CA ASP A 345 -42.17 12.16 -1.56
C ASP A 345 -41.74 13.35 -0.69
N ILE A 346 -40.89 13.12 0.32
CA ILE A 346 -40.35 14.19 1.17
C ILE A 346 -39.55 15.20 0.33
N VAL A 347 -38.61 14.71 -0.49
CA VAL A 347 -37.68 15.56 -1.26
C VAL A 347 -38.38 16.24 -2.44
N HIS A 348 -39.17 15.51 -3.23
CA HIS A 348 -39.71 16.03 -4.49
C HIS A 348 -41.14 16.56 -4.38
N ARG A 349 -41.88 16.20 -3.32
CA ARG A 349 -43.29 16.59 -3.13
C ARG A 349 -43.54 17.26 -1.78
N ASN A 350 -42.48 17.69 -1.09
CA ASN A 350 -42.55 18.31 0.24
C ASN A 350 -43.36 17.45 1.24
N GLY A 351 -43.14 16.15 1.20
CA GLY A 351 -43.79 15.17 2.08
C GLY A 351 -45.24 14.90 1.73
N ARG A 352 -45.66 15.09 0.48
CA ARG A 352 -46.99 14.70 -0.01
C ARG A 352 -46.91 13.52 -0.93
N THR A 353 -47.79 12.55 -0.75
CA THR A 353 -47.90 11.39 -1.65
C THR A 353 -48.48 11.81 -3.01
N LEU A 354 -48.48 10.90 -3.99
CA LEU A 354 -49.17 11.09 -5.27
C LEU A 354 -50.67 11.42 -5.13
N LYS A 355 -51.28 11.01 -4.01
CA LYS A 355 -52.69 11.29 -3.69
C LYS A 355 -52.88 12.62 -2.95
N ASN A 356 -51.81 13.42 -2.83
CA ASN A 356 -51.76 14.70 -2.12
C ASN A 356 -51.94 14.59 -0.59
N GLU A 357 -51.79 13.39 -0.03
CA GLU A 357 -51.86 13.13 1.41
C GLU A 357 -50.52 13.51 2.07
N VAL A 358 -50.56 14.18 3.21
CA VAL A 358 -49.34 14.60 3.93
C VAL A 358 -48.79 13.41 4.72
N LEU A 359 -47.52 13.11 4.52
CA LEU A 359 -46.77 12.14 5.31
C LEU A 359 -46.61 12.69 6.74
N ASN A 360 -47.25 12.02 7.70
CA ASN A 360 -47.06 12.28 9.11
C ASN A 360 -45.91 11.42 9.62
N ILE A 361 -44.75 12.05 9.86
CA ILE A 361 -43.55 11.40 10.40
C ILE A 361 -43.31 11.96 11.80
N VAL A 362 -43.24 11.06 12.79
CA VAL A 362 -42.92 11.40 14.19
C VAL A 362 -41.53 10.89 14.56
N SER A 363 -40.98 11.36 15.69
CA SER A 363 -39.64 10.95 16.17
C SER A 363 -39.46 9.42 16.25
N ALA A 364 -40.50 8.70 16.69
CA ALA A 364 -40.48 7.24 16.75
C ALA A 364 -40.29 6.56 15.37
N ASP A 365 -40.79 7.17 14.29
CA ASP A 365 -40.57 6.64 12.93
C ASP A 365 -39.09 6.79 12.51
N ILE A 366 -38.40 7.82 13.01
CA ILE A 366 -36.96 8.02 12.79
C ILE A 366 -36.18 6.94 13.52
N ASP A 367 -36.48 6.71 14.80
CA ASP A 367 -35.82 5.68 15.60
C ASP A 367 -35.99 4.28 15.01
N GLU A 368 -37.21 3.95 14.56
CA GLU A 368 -37.49 2.69 13.89
C GLU A 368 -36.69 2.56 12.58
N LEU A 369 -36.68 3.61 11.76
CA LEU A 369 -35.96 3.60 10.50
C LEU A 369 -34.45 3.46 10.71
N VAL A 370 -33.86 4.24 11.63
CA VAL A 370 -32.44 4.15 11.96
C VAL A 370 -32.11 2.73 12.43
N THR A 371 -32.92 2.14 13.31
CA THR A 371 -32.69 0.78 13.81
C THR A 371 -32.64 -0.24 12.66
N LYS A 372 -33.60 -0.17 11.74
CA LYS A 372 -33.66 -1.08 10.58
C LYS A 372 -32.51 -0.87 9.59
N VAL A 373 -32.17 0.39 9.32
CA VAL A 373 -31.11 0.77 8.38
C VAL A 373 -29.73 0.41 8.94
N VAL A 374 -29.47 0.62 10.22
CA VAL A 374 -28.23 0.19 10.88
C VAL A 374 -28.09 -1.34 10.85
N ALA A 375 -29.16 -2.09 11.14
CA ALA A 375 -29.12 -3.56 11.08
C ALA A 375 -28.78 -4.06 9.66
N LEU A 376 -29.43 -3.51 8.64
CA LEU A 376 -29.16 -3.81 7.24
C LEU A 376 -27.70 -3.51 6.86
N VAL A 377 -27.24 -2.30 7.13
CA VAL A 377 -25.90 -1.84 6.75
C VAL A 377 -24.82 -2.62 7.51
N LYS A 378 -25.07 -3.03 8.76
CA LYS A 378 -24.16 -3.89 9.53
C LYS A 378 -23.99 -5.28 8.91
N GLU A 379 -25.07 -5.89 8.41
CA GLU A 379 -24.99 -7.18 7.72
C GLU A 379 -24.25 -7.09 6.38
N ILE A 380 -24.41 -5.96 5.68
CA ILE A 380 -23.67 -5.67 4.45
C ILE A 380 -22.18 -5.46 4.77
N ASP A 381 -21.87 -4.65 5.77
CA ASP A 381 -20.50 -4.31 6.16
C ASP A 381 -19.69 -5.55 6.55
N ALA A 382 -20.31 -6.45 7.33
CA ALA A 382 -19.67 -7.70 7.71
C ALA A 382 -19.26 -8.55 6.50
N GLN A 383 -20.10 -8.64 5.47
CA GLN A 383 -19.81 -9.38 4.24
C GLN A 383 -18.73 -8.66 3.40
N VAL A 384 -18.77 -7.33 3.32
CA VAL A 384 -17.74 -6.54 2.62
C VAL A 384 -16.37 -6.71 3.29
N LYS A 385 -16.34 -6.62 4.62
CA LYS A 385 -15.11 -6.75 5.42
C LYS A 385 -14.47 -8.13 5.26
N ASP A 386 -15.27 -9.19 5.29
CA ASP A 386 -14.82 -10.57 5.10
C ASP A 386 -14.02 -10.75 3.79
N GLY A 387 -14.46 -10.09 2.72
CA GLY A 387 -13.81 -10.18 1.41
C GLY A 387 -12.64 -9.21 1.18
N LEU A 388 -12.23 -8.37 2.14
CA LEU A 388 -11.20 -7.33 1.90
C LEU A 388 -9.84 -7.93 1.51
N LEU A 389 -9.52 -9.12 2.02
CA LEU A 389 -8.22 -9.76 1.86
C LEU A 389 -8.23 -10.97 0.89
N ASP A 390 -9.24 -11.13 0.04
CA ASP A 390 -9.33 -12.29 -0.87
C ASP A 390 -8.21 -12.37 -1.94
N ASN A 391 -7.49 -11.27 -2.17
CA ASN A 391 -6.43 -11.16 -3.19
C ASN A 391 -5.01 -11.38 -2.61
N ILE A 392 -4.87 -12.16 -1.54
CA ILE A 392 -3.56 -12.46 -0.95
C ILE A 392 -2.86 -13.58 -1.74
N ASP A 393 -2.13 -13.24 -2.80
CA ASP A 393 -1.11 -14.11 -3.40
C ASP A 393 0.33 -13.67 -3.06
#